data_AF-A0A920ADA4-F1
#
_entry.id   AF-A0A920ADA4-F1
#
_cell.length_a   1.000
_cell.length_b   1.000
_cell.length_c   1.000
_cell.angle_alpha   90.00
_cell.angle_beta   90.00
_cell.angle_gamma   90.00
#
_symmetry.space_group_name_H-M   'P 1'
#
loop_
_entity.id
_entity.type
_entity.pdbx_description
1 polymer ?
#
loop_
_entity_poly.entity_id
_entity_poly.type
_entity_poly.pdbx_seq_one_letter_code
_entity_poly.pdbx_strand_id
1 'polypeptide(L)'
;MGMGKWELQYYTPENTTVSNGTLKITAQEEPNGIVDPFQTWNTLNYSSSRIKTDGLFSFKYGKVQARIKTVDGQGFWPAFWMLPSGGSWPCDGEIDIMEQWGMMKILI
;
A
#
# COMPACT_ATOMS: atom_id res chain seq x y z
N MET A 1 -1.94 -1.28 12.04
CA MET A 1 -2.14 0.18 11.91
C MET A 1 -0.81 0.78 11.53
N GLY A 2 -0.82 1.76 10.65
CA GLY A 2 0.31 2.27 9.89
C GLY A 2 -0.31 2.87 8.65
N MET A 3 -0.43 4.20 8.68
CA MET A 3 -0.91 5.16 7.67
C MET A 3 -1.71 6.26 8.37
N GLY A 4 -1.17 7.49 8.27
CA GLY A 4 -1.78 8.71 8.78
C GLY A 4 -3.12 9.00 8.10
N LYS A 5 -4.00 9.72 8.80
CA LYS A 5 -5.41 9.97 8.44
C LYS A 5 -5.64 10.83 7.18
N TRP A 6 -4.70 10.87 6.25
CA TRP A 6 -4.68 11.81 5.11
C TRP A 6 -4.55 11.14 3.74
N GLU A 7 -4.55 9.82 3.69
CA GLU A 7 -4.62 9.07 2.44
C GLU A 7 -6.00 9.22 1.79
N LEU A 8 -6.01 9.41 0.47
CA LEU A 8 -7.22 9.71 -0.29
C LEU A 8 -7.89 8.46 -0.89
N GLN A 9 -7.24 7.30 -0.76
CA GLN A 9 -7.67 6.04 -1.35
C GLN A 9 -8.43 5.15 -0.37
N TYR A 10 -9.44 4.48 -0.89
CA TYR A 10 -10.07 3.32 -0.26
C TYR A 10 -9.32 2.04 -0.66
N TYR A 11 -8.98 1.21 0.32
CA TYR A 11 -8.30 -0.07 0.05
C TYR A 11 -9.32 -1.19 -0.15
N THR A 12 -9.29 -1.82 -1.32
CA THR A 12 -10.21 -2.90 -1.69
C THR A 12 -9.50 -3.99 -2.50
N PRO A 13 -9.86 -5.28 -2.35
CA PRO A 13 -9.19 -6.39 -3.04
C PRO A 13 -9.40 -6.40 -4.56
N GLU A 14 -10.44 -5.75 -5.07
CA GLU A 14 -10.76 -5.67 -6.50
C GLU A 14 -9.68 -4.93 -7.31
N ASN A 15 -8.92 -4.04 -6.67
CA ASN A 15 -7.79 -3.34 -7.26
C ASN A 15 -6.53 -4.21 -7.39
N THR A 16 -6.58 -5.48 -6.98
CA THR A 16 -5.50 -6.46 -7.10
C THR A 16 -5.81 -7.47 -8.21
N THR A 17 -4.87 -7.63 -9.15
CA THR A 17 -4.96 -8.70 -10.16
C THR A 17 -3.64 -9.45 -10.28
N VAL A 18 -3.71 -10.74 -10.62
CA VAL A 18 -2.54 -11.56 -10.96
C VAL A 18 -2.67 -11.98 -12.41
N SER A 19 -1.73 -11.56 -13.25
CA SER A 19 -1.70 -11.92 -14.66
C SER A 19 -0.29 -11.79 -15.23
N ASN A 20 0.02 -12.60 -16.24
CA ASN A 20 1.31 -12.60 -16.95
C ASN A 20 2.53 -12.73 -16.00
N GLY A 21 2.41 -13.55 -14.95
CA GLY A 21 3.49 -13.78 -13.98
C GLY A 21 3.76 -12.60 -13.03
N THR A 22 2.87 -11.62 -12.95
CA THR A 22 3.01 -10.45 -12.08
C THR A 22 1.77 -10.18 -11.24
N LEU A 23 1.99 -9.69 -10.02
CA LEU A 23 0.96 -9.07 -9.18
C LEU A 23 0.83 -7.60 -9.60
N LYS A 24 -0.41 -7.12 -9.75
CA LYS A 24 -0.72 -5.74 -10.10
C LYS A 24 -1.62 -5.15 -9.04
N ILE A 25 -1.21 -4.02 -8.48
CA ILE A 25 -2.04 -3.15 -7.66
C ILE A 25 -2.38 -1.94 -8.53
N THR A 26 -3.67 -1.68 -8.71
CA THR A 26 -4.15 -0.60 -9.57
C THR A 26 -4.76 0.49 -8.69
N ALA A 27 -4.21 1.70 -8.73
CA ALA A 27 -4.92 2.85 -8.21
C ALA A 27 -5.90 3.35 -9.28
N GLN A 28 -7.15 3.62 -8.89
CA GLN A 28 -8.20 4.07 -9.80
C GLN A 28 -8.92 5.28 -9.23
N GLU A 29 -9.36 6.17 -10.11
CA GLU A 29 -10.33 7.21 -9.75
C GLU A 29 -11.72 6.62 -9.62
N GLU A 30 -12.45 7.06 -8.61
CA GLU A 30 -13.81 6.63 -8.30
C GLU A 30 -14.74 7.84 -8.44
N PRO A 31 -15.36 8.06 -9.62
CA PRO A 31 -16.08 9.31 -9.90
C PRO A 31 -17.28 9.56 -8.97
N ASN A 32 -17.87 8.49 -8.45
CA ASN A 32 -18.98 8.56 -7.52
C ASN A 32 -18.53 8.58 -6.05
N GLY A 33 -17.22 8.46 -5.82
CA GLY A 33 -16.61 8.34 -4.51
C GLY A 33 -16.95 7.05 -3.77
N ILE A 34 -16.15 6.73 -2.76
CA ILE A 34 -16.35 5.60 -1.86
C ILE A 34 -16.51 6.13 -0.43
N VAL A 35 -17.56 5.68 0.25
CA VAL A 35 -17.76 5.96 1.68
C VAL A 35 -17.07 4.85 2.47
N ASP A 36 -15.99 5.19 3.17
CA ASP A 36 -15.30 4.25 4.06
C ASP A 36 -16.14 4.06 5.34
N PRO A 37 -16.62 2.85 5.65
CA PRO A 37 -17.37 2.59 6.88
C PRO A 37 -16.56 2.86 8.16
N PHE A 38 -15.22 2.93 8.06
CA PHE A 38 -14.32 3.23 9.17
C PHE A 38 -13.79 4.66 9.16
N GLN A 39 -14.03 5.42 8.08
CA GLN A 39 -13.70 6.84 7.94
C GLN A 39 -14.90 7.60 7.35
N THR A 40 -16.02 7.56 8.08
CA THR A 40 -17.33 8.06 7.63
C THR A 40 -17.42 9.57 7.40
N TRP A 41 -16.35 10.32 7.68
CA TRP A 41 -16.32 11.79 7.58
C TRP A 41 -15.85 12.29 6.22
N ASN A 42 -15.34 11.43 5.35
CA ASN A 42 -14.86 11.80 4.02
C ASN A 42 -15.29 10.78 2.95
N THR A 43 -15.68 11.29 1.79
CA THR A 43 -15.77 10.50 0.56
C THR A 43 -14.37 10.38 -0.04
N LEU A 44 -13.93 9.14 -0.28
CA LEU A 44 -12.64 8.82 -0.90
C LEU A 44 -12.84 8.74 -2.41
N ASN A 45 -12.10 9.53 -3.18
CA ASN A 45 -12.25 9.63 -4.63
C ASN A 45 -11.33 8.68 -5.40
N TYR A 46 -10.57 7.85 -4.69
CA TYR A 46 -9.65 6.88 -5.28
C TYR A 46 -9.83 5.51 -4.62
N SER A 47 -9.59 4.45 -5.37
CA SER A 47 -9.46 3.08 -4.88
C SER A 47 -8.06 2.53 -5.15
N SER A 48 -7.57 1.64 -4.28
CA SER A 48 -6.28 0.96 -4.43
C SER A 48 -6.31 -0.36 -3.64
N SER A 49 -5.19 -1.07 -3.55
CA SER A 49 -5.06 -2.26 -2.70
C SER A 49 -3.90 -2.17 -1.73
N ARG A 50 -4.12 -2.74 -0.53
CA ARG A 50 -3.09 -2.96 0.48
C ARG A 50 -3.11 -4.42 0.87
N ILE A 51 -2.09 -5.16 0.43
CA ILE A 51 -1.94 -6.59 0.68
C ILE A 51 -1.05 -6.77 1.91
N LYS A 52 -1.46 -7.62 2.84
CA LYS A 52 -0.74 -7.88 4.08
C LYS A 52 -0.62 -9.38 4.30
N THR A 53 0.47 -9.80 4.91
CA THR A 53 0.66 -11.19 5.38
C THR A 53 0.39 -11.36 6.87
N ASP A 54 -0.18 -10.34 7.52
CA ASP A 54 -0.52 -10.35 8.94
C ASP A 54 -1.40 -11.55 9.30
N GLY A 55 -1.02 -12.30 10.34
CA GLY A 55 -1.65 -13.56 10.74
C GLY A 55 -1.44 -14.75 9.79
N LEU A 56 -0.80 -14.59 8.64
CA LEU A 56 -0.60 -15.65 7.63
C LEU A 56 0.87 -16.04 7.47
N PHE A 57 1.76 -15.06 7.40
CA PHE A 57 3.19 -15.28 7.25
C PHE A 57 3.95 -14.14 7.92
N SER A 58 4.87 -14.54 8.80
CA SER A 58 5.89 -13.68 9.39
C SER A 58 7.20 -14.45 9.44
N PHE A 59 8.30 -13.72 9.44
CA PHE A 59 9.63 -14.31 9.54
C PHE A 59 10.52 -13.39 10.36
N LYS A 60 11.58 -13.95 10.94
CA LYS A 60 12.56 -13.23 11.72
C LYS A 60 13.94 -13.48 11.13
N TYR A 61 14.61 -12.38 10.77
CA TYR A 61 15.92 -12.37 10.10
C TYR A 61 15.90 -12.94 8.67
N GLY A 62 16.97 -12.69 7.91
CA GLY A 62 17.13 -13.18 6.54
C GLY A 62 17.09 -12.05 5.52
N LYS A 63 16.68 -12.38 4.29
CA LYS A 63 16.71 -11.47 3.14
C LYS A 63 15.33 -11.35 2.53
N VAL A 64 14.87 -10.12 2.33
CA VAL A 64 13.65 -9.81 1.60
C VAL A 64 14.01 -9.18 0.27
N GLN A 65 13.40 -9.66 -0.81
CA GLN A 65 13.58 -9.09 -2.14
C GLN A 65 12.25 -9.06 -2.87
N ALA A 66 12.01 -7.97 -3.58
CA ALA A 66 10.90 -7.83 -4.51
C ALA A 66 11.42 -7.19 -5.81
N ARG A 67 10.86 -7.60 -6.95
CA ARG A 67 11.09 -6.93 -8.25
C ARG A 67 9.83 -6.14 -8.59
N ILE A 68 9.88 -4.83 -8.37
CA ILE A 68 8.72 -3.94 -8.47
C ILE A 68 8.96 -2.94 -9.59
N LYS A 69 7.99 -2.80 -10.50
CA LYS A 69 7.88 -1.65 -11.38
C LYS A 69 6.83 -0.70 -10.80
N THR A 70 7.22 0.52 -10.53
CA THR A 70 6.37 1.56 -9.95
C THR A 70 5.71 2.41 -11.03
N VAL A 71 4.84 3.32 -10.58
CA VAL A 71 4.18 4.33 -11.42
C VAL A 71 4.67 5.71 -11.00
N ASP A 72 4.87 6.59 -11.98
CA ASP A 72 5.15 8.00 -11.74
C ASP A 72 3.83 8.79 -11.80
N GLY A 73 3.78 9.90 -11.07
CA GLY A 73 2.63 10.80 -11.07
C GLY A 73 2.39 11.40 -9.69
N GLN A 74 1.89 12.63 -9.68
CA GLN A 74 1.56 13.32 -8.44
C GLN A 74 0.50 12.52 -7.66
N GLY A 75 0.73 12.33 -6.36
CA GLY A 75 -0.20 11.61 -5.47
C GLY A 75 0.01 10.10 -5.41
N PHE A 76 0.79 9.49 -6.31
CA PHE A 76 1.15 8.07 -6.15
C PHE A 76 2.20 7.90 -5.05
N TRP A 77 1.97 6.92 -4.17
CA TRP A 77 2.89 6.52 -3.11
C TRP A 77 2.92 4.99 -2.99
N PRO A 78 3.52 4.28 -3.95
CA PRO A 78 3.75 2.85 -3.79
C PRO A 78 4.77 2.58 -2.69
N ALA A 79 4.47 1.59 -1.86
CA ALA A 79 5.33 1.18 -0.75
C ALA A 79 5.44 -0.35 -0.68
N PHE A 80 6.62 -0.82 -0.29
CA PHE A 80 6.91 -2.20 0.09
C PHE A 80 7.67 -2.18 1.41
N TRP A 81 7.01 -2.63 2.46
CA TRP A 81 7.42 -2.40 3.84
C TRP A 81 6.99 -3.57 4.73
N MET A 82 7.46 -3.57 5.97
CA MET A 82 7.19 -4.61 6.95
C MET A 82 6.83 -4.01 8.32
N LEU A 83 5.92 -4.69 9.00
CA LEU A 83 5.60 -4.48 10.41
C LEU A 83 5.89 -5.73 11.25
N PRO A 84 6.15 -5.58 12.55
CA PRO A 84 6.23 -6.67 13.50
C PRO A 84 4.89 -7.41 13.62
N SER A 85 4.95 -8.74 13.75
CA SER A 85 3.77 -9.56 14.05
C SER A 85 3.32 -9.32 15.49
N GLY A 86 2.08 -8.83 15.68
CA GLY A 86 1.51 -8.58 17.02
C GLY A 86 2.12 -7.40 17.77
N GLY A 87 2.90 -6.55 17.11
CA GLY A 87 3.50 -5.36 17.72
C GLY A 87 2.58 -4.13 17.76
N SER A 88 2.95 -3.19 18.63
CA SER A 88 2.38 -1.85 18.76
C SER A 88 3.26 -0.84 18.03
N TRP A 89 2.68 -0.16 17.05
CA TRP A 89 3.35 0.93 16.36
C TRP A 89 3.39 2.21 17.24
N PRO A 90 4.49 2.98 17.24
CA PRO A 90 5.74 2.76 16.49
C PRO A 90 6.79 1.92 17.22
N CYS A 91 6.55 1.58 18.50
CA CYS A 91 7.57 1.02 19.40
C CYS A 91 8.20 -0.30 18.92
N ASP A 92 7.41 -1.16 18.28
CA ASP A 92 7.88 -2.47 17.81
C ASP A 92 8.53 -2.43 16.41
N GLY A 93 8.61 -1.24 15.81
CA GLY A 93 9.36 -0.98 14.59
C GLY A 93 8.56 -1.04 13.30
N GLU A 94 9.20 -0.55 12.25
CA GLU A 94 8.74 -0.50 10.86
C GLU A 94 10.00 -0.58 9.97
N ILE A 95 9.94 -1.37 8.90
CA ILE A 95 11.04 -1.47 7.93
C ILE A 95 10.48 -1.17 6.55
N ASP A 96 10.77 0.02 6.05
CA ASP A 96 10.45 0.46 4.69
C ASP A 96 11.55 0.00 3.73
N ILE A 97 11.26 -1.02 2.92
CA ILE A 97 12.23 -1.58 1.96
C ILE A 97 12.25 -0.72 0.69
N MET A 98 11.09 -0.23 0.27
CA MET A 98 10.95 0.71 -0.84
C MET A 98 9.74 1.59 -0.61
N GLU A 99 9.94 2.90 -0.70
CA GLU A 99 8.89 3.88 -0.90
C GLU A 99 9.28 4.76 -2.07
N GLN A 100 8.31 5.10 -2.92
CA GLN A 100 8.51 6.10 -3.95
C GLN A 100 7.46 7.20 -3.78
N TRP A 101 7.93 8.43 -3.64
CA TRP A 101 7.07 9.59 -3.82
C TRP A 101 6.89 9.82 -5.32
N GLY A 102 5.67 9.69 -5.84
CA GLY A 102 5.40 9.64 -7.28
C GLY A 102 5.80 10.89 -8.08
N MET A 103 6.09 12.03 -7.40
CA MET A 103 6.69 13.21 -8.04
C MET A 103 8.18 13.05 -8.33
N MET A 104 8.84 12.06 -7.73
CA MET A 104 10.26 11.77 -7.90
C MET A 104 10.42 10.62 -8.88
N LYS A 105 10.85 10.97 -10.10
CA LYS A 105 11.13 10.01 -11.17
C LYS A 105 12.33 9.15 -10.76
N ILE A 106 12.12 7.86 -10.50
CA ILE A 106 13.23 6.91 -10.37
C ILE A 106 13.67 6.54 -11.78
N LEU A 107 14.72 7.19 -12.28
CA LEU A 107 15.42 6.77 -13.50
C LEU A 107 16.23 5.52 -13.15
N ILE A 108 15.71 4.35 -13.49
CA ILE A 108 16.47 3.09 -13.61
C ILE A 108 16.83 2.84 -15.08
#